data_AF-A0A5B0EEV0-F1
#
_entry.id   AF-A0A5B0EEV0-F1
#
_cell.length_a   1.000
_cell.length_b   1.000
_cell.length_c   1.000
_cell.angle_alpha   90.00
_cell.angle_beta   90.00
_cell.angle_gamma   90.00
#
_symmetry.space_group_name_H-M   'P 1'
#
loop_
_entity.id
_entity.type
_entity.pdbx_description
1 polymer ?
#
loop_
_entity_poly.entity_id
_entity_poly.type
_entity_poly.pdbx_seq_one_letter_code
_entity_poly.pdbx_strand_id
1 'polypeptide(L)'
;MNTQRIAYAAWTDFSEPCDGAARALLAAVGPEKGLAIVEQDATMTDSEREIFNSHKSTNERNLEDALYVWKGKYRGREHAQASLALIERLGGGFLTPEDENWPIAGNDPRSNPIGLWWRGNMENGIPEKHRAMAIVGSRDATEYGRQATAEISIHAATNGVTVVSGGAYGIDATAHEAALSAEGNEFPTIAVMAGGLDRYYPVGNADLLTRIAERGTVLSEIAPGKAPTRWRFLARNRLIAGLTGATVVTEARWRSGAMTTANHAKTMGRNVGAVPGSVFSANSAGTHRLIRDGIADLVTTGADALNLLDTNH
;
A
#
# COMPACT_ATOMS: atom_id res chain seq x y z
N MET A 1 15.52 -11.44 19.22
CA MET A 1 14.54 -10.66 18.42
C MET A 1 14.64 -9.21 18.87
N ASN A 2 14.74 -8.24 17.95
CA ASN A 2 14.94 -6.81 18.29
C ASN A 2 13.69 -6.25 19.00
N THR A 3 13.84 -5.70 20.21
CA THR A 3 12.75 -5.11 21.03
C THR A 3 11.99 -4.02 20.28
N GLN A 4 12.69 -3.21 19.49
CA GLN A 4 12.11 -2.17 18.66
C GLN A 4 11.18 -2.74 17.57
N ARG A 5 11.59 -3.83 16.92
CA ARG A 5 10.80 -4.50 15.88
C ARG A 5 9.52 -5.11 16.43
N ILE A 6 9.60 -5.70 17.63
CA ILE A 6 8.41 -6.19 18.35
C ILE A 6 7.45 -5.03 18.64
N ALA A 7 7.98 -3.86 19.04
CA ALA A 7 7.15 -2.70 19.32
C ALA A 7 6.43 -2.19 18.06
N TYR A 8 7.13 -2.04 16.93
CA TYR A 8 6.50 -1.70 15.64
C TYR A 8 5.43 -2.71 15.23
N ALA A 9 5.72 -4.02 15.34
CA ALA A 9 4.76 -5.07 15.02
C ALA A 9 3.51 -4.96 15.90
N ALA A 10 3.67 -4.71 17.20
CA ALA A 10 2.56 -4.48 18.12
C ALA A 10 1.73 -3.26 17.71
N TRP A 11 2.37 -2.14 17.35
CA TRP A 11 1.65 -0.95 16.88
C TRP A 11 0.75 -1.24 15.68
N THR A 12 1.20 -2.04 14.71
CA THR A 12 0.37 -2.42 13.54
C THR A 12 -0.80 -3.35 13.88
N ASP A 13 -0.83 -3.96 15.07
CA ASP A 13 -1.93 -4.83 15.51
C ASP A 13 -3.12 -4.04 16.06
N PHE A 14 -2.87 -3.02 16.90
CA PHE A 14 -3.95 -2.31 17.59
C PHE A 14 -4.27 -0.92 17.03
N SER A 15 -3.34 -0.28 16.33
CA SER A 15 -3.62 0.94 15.57
C SER A 15 -4.15 0.61 14.18
N GLU A 16 -5.00 1.48 13.63
CA GLU A 16 -5.42 1.36 12.23
C GLU A 16 -4.44 2.12 11.33
N PRO A 17 -4.35 1.79 10.04
CA PRO A 17 -3.62 2.64 9.10
C PRO A 17 -4.16 4.09 9.19
N CYS A 18 -3.30 5.08 8.93
CA CYS A 18 -3.69 6.50 9.07
C CYS A 18 -4.15 6.92 10.48
N ASP A 19 -3.86 6.15 11.54
CA ASP A 19 -4.00 6.62 12.92
C ASP A 19 -2.96 7.71 13.19
N GLY A 20 -3.37 8.97 13.00
CA GLY A 20 -2.49 10.13 13.16
C GLY A 20 -1.97 10.30 14.59
N ALA A 21 -2.78 9.97 15.60
CA ALA A 21 -2.34 9.98 16.99
C ALA A 21 -1.24 8.93 17.24
N ALA A 22 -1.37 7.73 16.67
CA ALA A 22 -0.34 6.70 16.81
C ALA A 22 0.97 7.18 16.17
N ARG A 23 0.90 7.77 14.98
CA ARG A 23 2.07 8.30 14.26
C ARG A 23 2.70 9.49 14.99
N ALA A 24 1.90 10.41 15.51
CA ALA A 24 2.38 11.53 16.31
C ALA A 24 3.09 11.06 17.59
N LEU A 25 2.56 10.03 18.25
CA LEU A 25 3.21 9.45 19.43
C LEU A 25 4.53 8.76 19.06
N LEU A 26 4.54 7.97 17.99
CA LEU A 26 5.75 7.32 17.49
C LEU A 26 6.82 8.33 17.09
N ALA A 27 6.44 9.46 16.48
CA ALA A 27 7.36 10.54 16.14
C ALA A 27 7.91 11.24 17.40
N ALA A 28 7.09 11.37 18.46
CA ALA A 28 7.47 12.05 19.68
C ALA A 28 8.40 11.22 20.58
N VAL A 29 8.17 9.91 20.71
CA VAL A 29 8.85 9.07 21.71
C VAL A 29 9.45 7.78 21.16
N GLY A 30 9.24 7.47 19.88
CA GLY A 30 9.65 6.21 19.28
C GLY A 30 8.73 5.03 19.63
N PRO A 31 8.93 3.88 18.97
CA PRO A 31 8.05 2.71 19.09
C PRO A 31 8.06 2.05 20.46
N GLU A 32 9.23 1.90 21.08
CA GLU A 32 9.38 1.18 22.35
C GLU A 32 8.77 1.95 23.52
N LYS A 33 9.14 3.23 23.67
CA LYS A 33 8.58 4.09 24.71
C LYS A 33 7.09 4.37 24.46
N GLY A 34 6.69 4.56 23.20
CA GLY A 34 5.28 4.67 22.83
C GLY A 34 4.47 3.46 23.30
N LEU A 35 4.99 2.25 23.09
CA LEU A 35 4.33 1.03 23.55
C LEU A 35 4.30 0.96 25.09
N ALA A 36 5.40 1.30 25.77
CA ALA A 36 5.46 1.35 27.23
C ALA A 36 4.44 2.33 27.83
N ILE A 37 4.13 3.45 27.15
CA ILE A 37 3.08 4.38 27.56
C ILE A 37 1.68 3.73 27.42
N VAL A 38 1.42 2.97 26.35
CA VAL A 38 0.17 2.21 26.20
C VAL A 38 0.03 1.14 27.29
N GLU A 39 1.15 0.52 27.67
CA GLU A 39 1.25 -0.46 28.76
C GLU A 39 1.11 0.17 30.16
N GLN A 40 1.17 1.51 30.25
CA GLN A 40 1.19 2.29 31.50
C GLN A 40 2.48 2.12 32.32
N ASP A 41 3.55 1.68 31.69
CA ASP A 41 4.89 1.51 32.27
C ASP A 41 5.78 2.74 32.07
N ALA A 42 5.32 3.72 31.29
CA ALA A 42 6.02 4.98 31.05
C ALA A 42 5.05 6.16 30.88
N THR A 43 5.58 7.38 31.03
CA THR A 43 4.86 8.63 30.78
C THR A 43 5.64 9.53 29.83
N MET A 44 4.95 10.43 29.15
CA MET A 44 5.58 11.47 28.34
C MET A 44 6.09 12.62 29.20
N THR A 45 7.27 13.15 28.86
CA THR A 45 7.76 14.44 29.36
C THR A 45 6.98 15.60 28.73
N ASP A 46 7.12 16.81 29.26
CA ASP A 46 6.46 18.00 28.70
C ASP A 46 6.92 18.29 27.26
N SER A 47 8.23 18.15 26.99
CA SER A 47 8.78 18.32 25.64
C SER A 47 8.24 17.27 24.66
N GLU A 48 8.10 16.02 25.08
CA GLU A 48 7.50 14.97 24.23
C GLU A 48 6.03 15.26 23.94
N ARG A 49 5.28 15.82 24.91
CA ARG A 49 3.88 16.22 24.70
C ARG A 49 3.78 17.37 23.70
N GLU A 50 4.70 18.32 23.74
CA GLU A 50 4.79 19.39 22.74
C GLU A 50 5.04 18.84 21.34
N ILE A 51 5.97 17.88 21.20
CA ILE A 51 6.23 17.21 19.91
C ILE A 51 5.00 16.44 19.42
N PHE A 52 4.33 15.69 20.28
CA PHE A 52 3.08 15.00 19.92
C PHE A 52 2.01 15.98 19.42
N ASN A 53 1.80 17.07 20.16
CA ASN A 53 0.80 18.09 19.81
C ASN A 53 1.13 18.82 18.50
N SER A 54 2.41 18.97 18.15
CA SER A 54 2.82 19.61 16.89
C SER A 54 2.61 18.71 15.66
N HIS A 55 2.61 17.39 15.85
CA HIS A 55 2.39 16.40 14.77
C HIS A 55 0.92 16.03 14.57
N LYS A 56 0.07 16.30 15.57
CA LYS A 56 -1.34 15.97 15.56
C LYS A 56 -2.15 16.98 14.72
N SER A 57 -3.06 16.49 13.87
CA SER A 57 -4.03 17.36 13.19
C SER A 57 -5.22 17.74 14.10
N THR A 58 -5.89 18.85 13.81
CA THR A 58 -6.97 19.41 14.66
C THR A 58 -8.14 18.44 14.88
N ASN A 59 -8.35 17.48 13.98
CA ASN A 59 -9.47 16.52 14.01
C ASN A 59 -9.10 15.16 14.62
N GLU A 60 -7.86 14.95 15.04
CA GLU A 60 -7.43 13.69 15.65
C GLU A 60 -7.82 13.62 17.13
N ARG A 61 -7.89 12.39 17.67
CA ARG A 61 -8.13 12.16 19.11
C ARG A 61 -7.02 12.83 19.93
N ASN A 62 -7.34 13.33 21.12
CA ASN A 62 -6.30 13.69 22.10
C ASN A 62 -5.58 12.40 22.56
N LEU A 63 -4.47 12.57 23.27
CA LEU A 63 -3.64 11.44 23.68
C LEU A 63 -4.42 10.51 24.62
N GLU A 64 -5.20 11.05 25.55
CA GLU A 64 -5.96 10.31 26.55
C GLU A 64 -7.01 9.39 25.90
N ASP A 65 -7.79 9.93 24.96
CA ASP A 65 -8.79 9.18 24.18
C ASP A 65 -8.13 8.12 23.29
N ALA A 66 -6.97 8.43 22.71
CA ALA A 66 -6.21 7.49 21.89
C ALA A 66 -5.66 6.32 22.73
N LEU A 67 -5.05 6.62 23.89
CA LEU A 67 -4.57 5.61 24.84
C LEU A 67 -5.69 4.71 25.34
N TYR A 68 -6.87 5.27 25.65
CA TYR A 68 -8.04 4.48 26.05
C TYR A 68 -8.43 3.45 24.97
N VAL A 69 -8.49 3.88 23.71
CA VAL A 69 -8.81 2.99 22.58
C VAL A 69 -7.73 1.94 22.35
N TRP A 70 -6.45 2.32 22.36
CA TRP A 70 -5.35 1.40 22.11
C TRP A 70 -5.22 0.36 23.22
N LYS A 71 -5.36 0.76 24.48
CA LYS A 71 -5.33 -0.16 25.63
C LYS A 71 -6.40 -1.25 25.52
N GLY A 72 -7.60 -0.90 25.07
CA GLY A 72 -8.69 -1.87 24.85
C GLY A 72 -8.43 -2.87 23.72
N LYS A 73 -7.50 -2.56 22.81
CA LYS A 73 -7.16 -3.40 21.64
C LYS A 73 -5.83 -4.13 21.76
N TYR A 74 -4.92 -3.64 22.61
CA TYR A 74 -3.58 -4.18 22.78
C TYR A 74 -3.61 -5.60 23.35
N ARG A 75 -2.80 -6.50 22.78
CA ARG A 75 -2.78 -7.94 23.10
C ARG A 75 -1.47 -8.41 23.73
N GLY A 76 -0.58 -7.48 24.11
CA GLY A 76 0.72 -7.81 24.67
C GLY A 76 1.82 -8.07 23.63
N ARG A 77 3.06 -7.95 24.06
CA ARG A 77 4.27 -8.15 23.23
C ARG A 77 4.38 -9.57 22.68
N GLU A 78 3.90 -10.56 23.43
CA GLU A 78 3.86 -11.96 23.02
C GLU A 78 3.02 -12.18 21.76
N HIS A 79 1.90 -11.45 21.61
CA HIS A 79 1.07 -11.52 20.41
C HIS A 79 1.82 -10.98 19.19
N ALA A 80 2.54 -9.87 19.34
CA ALA A 80 3.35 -9.31 18.27
C ALA A 80 4.51 -10.25 17.87
N GLN A 81 5.17 -10.88 18.85
CA GLN A 81 6.17 -11.92 18.60
C GLN A 81 5.60 -13.13 17.86
N ALA A 82 4.39 -13.58 18.24
CA ALA A 82 3.71 -14.67 17.55
C ALA A 82 3.38 -14.30 16.09
N SER A 83 2.95 -13.06 15.83
CA SER A 83 2.70 -12.55 14.47
C SER A 83 3.97 -12.49 13.62
N LEU A 84 5.10 -12.05 14.20
CA LEU A 84 6.41 -12.06 13.55
C LEU A 84 6.86 -13.49 13.21
N ALA A 85 6.77 -14.42 14.18
CA ALA A 85 7.11 -15.82 13.95
C ALA A 85 6.17 -16.49 12.92
N LEU A 86 4.89 -16.10 12.89
CA LEU A 86 3.94 -16.60 11.90
C LEU A 86 4.31 -16.15 10.49
N ILE A 87 4.61 -14.86 10.28
CA ILE A 87 4.93 -14.36 8.93
C ILE A 87 6.25 -14.96 8.41
N GLU A 88 7.24 -15.14 9.29
CA GLU A 88 8.51 -15.82 8.95
C GLU A 88 8.26 -17.25 8.45
N ARG A 89 7.43 -18.03 9.14
CA ARG A 89 7.05 -19.40 8.73
C ARG A 89 6.32 -19.44 7.38
N LEU A 90 5.66 -18.33 7.00
CA LEU A 90 4.93 -18.19 5.73
C LEU A 90 5.82 -17.66 4.59
N GLY A 91 7.14 -17.64 4.76
CA GLY A 91 8.10 -17.15 3.77
C GLY A 91 8.10 -15.63 3.67
N GLY A 92 7.92 -14.95 4.80
CA GLY A 92 7.75 -13.52 4.86
C GLY A 92 8.54 -12.86 5.98
N GLY A 93 8.22 -11.61 6.25
CA GLY A 93 8.86 -10.81 7.28
C GLY A 93 8.10 -9.53 7.57
N PHE A 94 8.78 -8.62 8.27
CA PHE A 94 8.21 -7.34 8.67
C PHE A 94 9.27 -6.26 8.56
N LEU A 95 9.02 -5.21 7.77
CA LEU A 95 9.88 -4.04 7.61
C LEU A 95 9.45 -2.93 8.57
N THR A 96 10.44 -2.22 9.09
CA THR A 96 10.28 -1.02 9.92
C THR A 96 10.94 0.19 9.25
N PRO A 97 10.55 1.44 9.61
CA PRO A 97 11.18 2.65 9.10
C PRO A 97 12.71 2.72 9.28
N GLU A 98 13.26 1.98 10.25
CA GLU A 98 14.70 1.89 10.54
C GLU A 98 15.46 0.91 9.62
N ASP A 99 14.76 0.14 8.79
CA ASP A 99 15.40 -0.78 7.85
C ASP A 99 15.96 -0.01 6.64
N GLU A 100 17.17 -0.35 6.19
CA GLU A 100 17.82 0.28 5.02
C GLU A 100 16.94 0.22 3.75
N ASN A 101 16.16 -0.85 3.61
CA ASN A 101 15.27 -1.08 2.47
C ASN A 101 13.85 -0.51 2.68
N TRP A 102 13.66 0.45 3.59
CA TRP A 102 12.35 1.04 3.85
C TRP A 102 11.82 1.80 2.63
N PRO A 103 10.71 1.34 2.00
CA PRO A 103 10.30 1.82 0.67
C PRO A 103 9.60 3.18 0.68
N ILE A 104 9.09 3.60 1.85
CA ILE A 104 8.15 4.71 1.97
C ILE A 104 8.77 5.80 2.85
N ALA A 105 9.69 6.54 2.26
CA ALA A 105 10.01 7.90 2.68
C ALA A 105 9.12 8.86 1.87
N GLY A 106 7.87 9.04 2.32
CA GLY A 106 6.98 10.06 1.76
C GLY A 106 7.24 11.44 2.38
N ASN A 107 6.93 12.51 1.64
CA ASN A 107 7.04 13.90 2.12
C ASN A 107 6.08 14.22 3.28
N ASP A 108 5.02 13.44 3.46
CA ASP A 108 4.08 13.58 4.58
C ASP A 108 4.23 12.41 5.56
N PRO A 109 4.94 12.59 6.69
CA PRO A 109 5.08 11.59 7.75
C PRO A 109 3.75 11.04 8.25
N ARG A 110 2.66 11.83 8.18
CA ARG A 110 1.32 11.43 8.62
C ARG A 110 0.68 10.40 7.70
N SER A 111 1.28 10.10 6.54
CA SER A 111 0.79 9.10 5.59
C SER A 111 1.63 7.81 5.55
N ASN A 112 2.81 7.83 6.18
CA ASN A 112 3.75 6.72 6.17
C ASN A 112 3.23 5.55 7.02
N PRO A 113 3.34 4.30 6.56
CA PRO A 113 2.98 3.14 7.37
C PRO A 113 3.88 3.05 8.62
N ILE A 114 3.34 2.52 9.70
CA ILE A 114 4.11 2.27 10.93
C ILE A 114 5.11 1.12 10.72
N GLY A 115 4.72 0.15 9.90
CA GLY A 115 5.53 -0.98 9.47
C GLY A 115 4.83 -1.73 8.33
N LEU A 116 5.56 -2.60 7.64
CA LEU A 116 5.04 -3.36 6.52
C LEU A 116 5.32 -4.85 6.68
N TRP A 117 4.26 -5.63 6.78
CA TRP A 117 4.29 -7.08 6.67
C TRP A 117 4.47 -7.46 5.21
N TRP A 118 5.28 -8.49 4.95
CA TRP A 118 5.51 -8.96 3.59
C TRP A 118 5.59 -10.48 3.51
N ARG A 119 5.30 -11.04 2.33
CA ARG A 119 5.58 -12.42 1.93
C ARG A 119 6.15 -12.45 0.52
N GLY A 120 7.15 -13.28 0.29
CA GLY A 120 7.74 -13.49 -1.03
C GLY A 120 9.19 -13.03 -1.16
N ASN A 121 9.59 -12.58 -2.34
CA ASN A 121 10.96 -12.16 -2.61
C ASN A 121 11.23 -10.73 -2.10
N MET A 122 12.14 -10.59 -1.14
CA MET A 122 12.62 -9.28 -0.65
C MET A 122 14.14 -9.16 -0.70
N GLU A 123 14.83 -10.02 -1.46
CA GLU A 123 16.29 -10.08 -1.55
C GLU A 123 16.90 -8.73 -1.95
N ASN A 124 16.31 -8.09 -2.97
CA ASN A 124 16.77 -6.80 -3.51
C ASN A 124 15.98 -5.60 -3.00
N GLY A 125 15.22 -5.75 -1.91
CA GLY A 125 14.36 -4.68 -1.43
C GLY A 125 13.11 -4.47 -2.31
N ILE A 126 12.36 -3.41 -2.00
CA ILE A 126 11.29 -2.93 -2.86
C ILE A 126 11.92 -2.01 -3.92
N PRO A 127 11.53 -2.12 -5.20
CA PRO A 127 12.07 -1.27 -6.26
C PRO A 127 11.91 0.22 -5.98
N GLU A 128 12.87 1.00 -6.46
CA GLU A 128 12.73 2.46 -6.47
C GLU A 128 11.48 2.90 -7.24
N LYS A 129 10.89 4.02 -6.82
CA LYS A 129 9.62 4.52 -7.36
C LYS A 129 9.66 4.68 -8.90
N HIS A 130 10.79 5.12 -9.46
CA HIS A 130 10.93 5.30 -10.91
C HIS A 130 10.96 3.97 -11.70
N ARG A 131 11.11 2.82 -11.02
CA ARG A 131 11.01 1.46 -11.59
C ARG A 131 9.75 0.72 -11.17
N ALA A 132 8.75 1.43 -10.65
CA ALA A 132 7.51 0.84 -10.19
C ALA A 132 6.29 1.65 -10.64
N MET A 133 5.29 0.96 -11.18
CA MET A 133 4.08 1.59 -11.72
C MET A 133 2.83 0.96 -11.11
N ALA A 134 1.92 1.81 -10.61
CA ALA A 134 0.63 1.34 -10.14
C ALA A 134 -0.29 1.13 -11.33
N ILE A 135 -0.91 -0.04 -11.44
CA ILE A 135 -1.95 -0.31 -12.44
C ILE A 135 -3.21 -0.76 -11.69
N VAL A 136 -4.26 0.06 -11.75
CA VAL A 136 -5.46 -0.09 -10.92
C VAL A 136 -6.74 0.11 -11.73
N GLY A 137 -7.84 -0.47 -11.25
CA GLY A 137 -9.11 -0.24 -11.91
C GLY A 137 -10.31 -0.97 -11.32
N SER A 138 -11.27 -1.29 -12.19
CA SER A 138 -12.56 -1.89 -11.85
C SER A 138 -12.39 -3.32 -11.36
N ARG A 139 -13.17 -3.69 -10.33
CA ARG A 139 -13.30 -5.08 -9.90
C ARG A 139 -14.16 -5.92 -10.85
N ASP A 140 -15.04 -5.25 -11.57
CA ASP A 140 -15.91 -5.82 -12.60
C ASP A 140 -15.40 -5.27 -13.94
N ALA A 141 -14.25 -5.80 -14.36
CA ALA A 141 -13.55 -5.34 -15.55
C ALA A 141 -14.24 -5.84 -16.83
N THR A 142 -14.32 -5.01 -17.86
CA THR A 142 -14.74 -5.44 -19.19
C THR A 142 -13.62 -6.19 -19.90
N GLU A 143 -13.95 -6.83 -21.01
CA GLU A 143 -12.93 -7.48 -21.85
C GLU A 143 -11.92 -6.46 -22.39
N TYR A 144 -12.39 -5.29 -22.81
CA TYR A 144 -11.53 -4.17 -23.20
C TYR A 144 -10.58 -3.75 -22.06
N GLY A 145 -11.11 -3.56 -20.85
CA GLY A 145 -10.30 -3.20 -19.69
C GLY A 145 -9.24 -4.23 -19.37
N ARG A 146 -9.56 -5.53 -19.47
CA ARG A 146 -8.59 -6.62 -19.31
C ARG A 146 -7.49 -6.58 -20.36
N GLN A 147 -7.85 -6.45 -21.64
CA GLN A 147 -6.88 -6.41 -22.75
C GLN A 147 -5.91 -5.23 -22.61
N ALA A 148 -6.43 -4.02 -22.40
CA ALA A 148 -5.59 -2.83 -22.22
C ALA A 148 -4.68 -2.96 -20.99
N THR A 149 -5.20 -3.51 -19.89
CA THR A 149 -4.40 -3.77 -18.68
C THR A 149 -3.29 -4.77 -18.94
N ALA A 150 -3.59 -5.87 -19.63
CA ALA A 150 -2.61 -6.90 -19.92
C ALA A 150 -1.48 -6.37 -20.81
N GLU A 151 -1.82 -5.64 -21.88
CA GLU A 151 -0.85 -5.04 -22.78
C GLU A 151 0.10 -4.09 -22.05
N ILE A 152 -0.45 -3.14 -21.27
CA ILE A 152 0.35 -2.18 -20.50
C ILE A 152 1.22 -2.89 -19.47
N SER A 153 0.68 -3.88 -18.76
CA SER A 153 1.39 -4.59 -17.68
C SER A 153 2.53 -5.45 -18.22
N ILE A 154 2.32 -6.18 -19.33
CA ILE A 154 3.38 -6.95 -20.00
C ILE A 154 4.47 -6.00 -20.49
N HIS A 155 4.09 -4.89 -21.13
CA HIS A 155 5.06 -3.93 -21.65
C HIS A 155 5.90 -3.31 -20.53
N ALA A 156 5.28 -2.91 -19.41
CA ALA A 156 5.98 -2.40 -18.24
C ALA A 156 6.95 -3.45 -17.67
N ALA A 157 6.45 -4.66 -17.40
CA ALA A 157 7.26 -5.73 -16.83
C ALA A 157 8.43 -6.14 -17.73
N THR A 158 8.24 -6.21 -19.05
CA THR A 158 9.31 -6.52 -20.03
C THR A 158 10.41 -5.45 -20.04
N ASN A 159 10.07 -4.20 -19.71
CA ASN A 159 11.02 -3.09 -19.59
C ASN A 159 11.57 -2.94 -18.16
N GLY A 160 11.48 -3.98 -17.32
CA GLY A 160 12.05 -4.00 -15.97
C GLY A 160 11.27 -3.16 -14.93
N VAL A 161 10.06 -2.70 -15.26
CA VAL A 161 9.20 -1.97 -14.32
C VAL A 161 8.34 -2.96 -13.54
N THR A 162 8.36 -2.85 -12.22
CA THR A 162 7.51 -3.64 -11.33
C THR A 162 6.09 -3.09 -11.31
N VAL A 163 5.11 -3.93 -11.63
CA VAL A 163 3.69 -3.57 -11.57
C VAL A 163 3.19 -3.68 -10.14
N VAL A 164 2.65 -2.60 -9.58
CA VAL A 164 2.08 -2.57 -8.23
C VAL A 164 0.56 -2.49 -8.32
N SER A 165 -0.14 -3.39 -7.62
CA SER A 165 -1.60 -3.34 -7.57
C SER A 165 -2.14 -3.94 -6.27
N GLY A 166 -3.46 -4.04 -6.16
CA GLY A 166 -4.15 -4.35 -4.92
C GLY A 166 -4.61 -5.80 -4.74
N GLY A 167 -4.30 -6.70 -5.67
CA GLY A 167 -4.72 -8.11 -5.62
C GLY A 167 -6.24 -8.35 -5.68
N ALA A 168 -7.05 -7.32 -5.97
CA ALA A 168 -8.50 -7.49 -6.10
C ALA A 168 -8.89 -8.23 -7.40
N TYR A 169 -10.16 -8.59 -7.54
CA TYR A 169 -10.68 -9.08 -8.82
C TYR A 169 -10.58 -8.00 -9.93
N GLY A 170 -10.74 -8.42 -11.18
CA GLY A 170 -10.79 -7.52 -12.33
C GLY A 170 -9.41 -7.01 -12.71
N ILE A 171 -9.27 -5.68 -12.79
CA ILE A 171 -8.05 -5.02 -13.29
C ILE A 171 -6.82 -5.38 -12.46
N ASP A 172 -6.91 -5.37 -11.12
CA ASP A 172 -5.77 -5.70 -10.25
C ASP A 172 -5.23 -7.11 -10.53
N ALA A 173 -6.11 -8.13 -10.59
CA ALA A 173 -5.73 -9.50 -10.92
C ALA A 173 -5.11 -9.60 -12.32
N THR A 174 -5.73 -8.93 -13.30
CA THR A 174 -5.24 -8.94 -14.70
C THR A 174 -3.84 -8.34 -14.79
N ALA A 175 -3.59 -7.23 -14.09
CA ALA A 175 -2.28 -6.57 -14.08
C ALA A 175 -1.19 -7.49 -13.51
N HIS A 176 -1.48 -8.17 -12.41
CA HIS A 176 -0.55 -9.13 -11.81
C HIS A 176 -0.29 -10.35 -12.70
N GLU A 177 -1.34 -10.95 -13.27
CA GLU A 177 -1.20 -12.10 -14.16
C GLU A 177 -0.36 -11.78 -15.39
N ALA A 178 -0.65 -10.63 -16.01
CA ALA A 178 0.08 -10.11 -17.16
C ALA A 178 1.55 -9.81 -16.82
N ALA A 179 1.83 -9.15 -15.71
CA ALA A 179 3.20 -8.89 -15.26
C ALA A 179 3.97 -10.19 -14.98
N LEU A 180 3.35 -11.18 -14.34
CA LEU A 180 3.97 -12.49 -14.10
C LEU A 180 4.26 -13.26 -15.40
N SER A 181 3.49 -13.02 -16.47
CA SER A 181 3.73 -13.66 -17.76
C SER A 181 4.90 -13.06 -18.55
N ALA A 182 5.40 -11.89 -18.17
CA ALA A 182 6.56 -11.28 -18.81
C ALA A 182 7.84 -12.06 -18.49
N GLU A 183 8.55 -12.45 -19.53
CA GLU A 183 9.86 -13.10 -19.43
C GLU A 183 10.94 -12.06 -19.11
N GLY A 184 12.04 -12.51 -18.49
CA GLY A 184 13.22 -11.67 -18.22
C GLY A 184 13.10 -10.71 -17.03
N ASN A 185 11.94 -10.56 -16.41
CA ASN A 185 11.78 -9.79 -15.17
C ASN A 185 11.72 -10.72 -13.94
N GLU A 186 12.73 -10.62 -13.09
CA GLU A 186 12.87 -11.40 -11.86
C GLU A 186 11.94 -10.90 -10.74
N PHE A 187 11.49 -9.64 -10.82
CA PHE A 187 10.62 -9.02 -9.82
C PHE A 187 9.45 -8.27 -10.48
N PRO A 188 8.54 -8.99 -11.14
CA PRO A 188 7.56 -8.38 -12.05
C PRO A 188 6.44 -7.64 -11.33
N THR A 189 6.12 -7.98 -10.08
CA THR A 189 4.94 -7.41 -9.44
C THR A 189 4.93 -7.39 -7.91
N ILE A 190 4.23 -6.40 -7.34
CA ILE A 190 3.92 -6.29 -5.91
C ILE A 190 2.40 -6.18 -5.71
N ALA A 191 1.82 -7.05 -4.89
CA ALA A 191 0.45 -6.92 -4.43
C ALA A 191 0.39 -6.28 -3.04
N VAL A 192 -0.24 -5.14 -2.89
CA VAL A 192 -0.46 -4.50 -1.58
C VAL A 192 -1.83 -4.91 -1.06
N MET A 193 -1.97 -5.44 0.16
CA MET A 193 -3.20 -6.03 0.67
C MET A 193 -3.89 -5.15 1.72
N ALA A 194 -5.21 -5.32 1.87
CA ALA A 194 -6.03 -4.59 2.83
C ALA A 194 -6.26 -5.35 4.16
N GLY A 195 -5.64 -6.52 4.32
CA GLY A 195 -5.76 -7.41 5.49
C GLY A 195 -4.44 -8.11 5.79
N GLY A 196 -4.41 -8.97 6.81
CA GLY A 196 -3.25 -9.77 7.16
C GLY A 196 -2.82 -10.72 6.04
N LEU A 197 -1.53 -11.05 6.00
CA LEU A 197 -0.93 -11.88 4.95
C LEU A 197 -0.98 -13.39 5.23
N ASP A 198 -1.50 -13.78 6.40
CA ASP A 198 -1.79 -15.15 6.80
C ASP A 198 -3.03 -15.73 6.10
N ARG A 199 -3.92 -14.87 5.60
CA ARG A 199 -5.10 -15.28 4.83
C ARG A 199 -5.38 -14.32 3.68
N TYR A 200 -5.07 -14.78 2.47
CA TYR A 200 -5.30 -14.00 1.27
C TYR A 200 -6.79 -13.69 1.05
N TYR A 201 -7.04 -12.45 0.62
CA TYR A 201 -8.34 -11.97 0.21
C TYR A 201 -8.21 -11.15 -1.09
N PRO A 202 -9.09 -11.34 -2.08
CA PRO A 202 -10.20 -12.29 -2.07
C PRO A 202 -9.72 -13.73 -2.22
N VAL A 203 -10.48 -14.69 -1.68
CA VAL A 203 -10.12 -16.12 -1.69
C VAL A 203 -9.99 -16.66 -3.12
N GLY A 204 -10.79 -16.15 -4.07
CA GLY A 204 -10.70 -16.55 -5.48
C GLY A 204 -9.37 -16.18 -6.17
N ASN A 205 -8.58 -15.26 -5.58
CA ASN A 205 -7.26 -14.91 -6.08
C ASN A 205 -6.12 -15.53 -5.24
N ALA A 206 -6.40 -16.49 -4.35
CA ALA A 206 -5.39 -17.06 -3.46
C ALA A 206 -4.21 -17.70 -4.23
N ASP A 207 -4.48 -18.41 -5.32
CA ASP A 207 -3.44 -19.02 -6.16
C ASP A 207 -2.60 -17.96 -6.88
N LEU A 208 -3.24 -16.90 -7.39
CA LEU A 208 -2.55 -15.76 -7.98
C LEU A 208 -1.64 -15.07 -6.95
N LEU A 209 -2.14 -14.82 -5.74
CA LEU A 209 -1.36 -14.18 -4.67
C LEU A 209 -0.19 -15.06 -4.20
N THR A 210 -0.35 -16.38 -4.25
CA THR A 210 0.75 -17.32 -3.99
C THR A 210 1.82 -17.21 -5.07
N ARG A 211 1.44 -17.22 -6.35
CA ARG A 211 2.36 -17.02 -7.48
C ARG A 211 3.06 -15.65 -7.45
N ILE A 212 2.35 -14.61 -6.99
CA ILE A 212 2.95 -13.29 -6.74
C ILE A 212 4.01 -13.39 -5.65
N ALA A 213 3.76 -14.09 -4.54
CA ALA A 213 4.76 -14.26 -3.49
C ALA A 213 5.98 -15.10 -3.96
N GLU A 214 5.83 -16.01 -4.93
CA GLU A 214 6.95 -16.82 -5.43
C GLU A 214 7.95 -16.02 -6.27
N ARG A 215 7.50 -15.02 -7.03
CA ARG A 215 8.35 -14.23 -7.96
C ARG A 215 8.40 -12.74 -7.66
N GLY A 216 7.55 -12.26 -6.77
CA GLY A 216 7.41 -10.87 -6.39
C GLY A 216 7.18 -10.79 -4.89
N THR A 217 6.40 -9.80 -4.46
CA THR A 217 6.06 -9.66 -3.04
C THR A 217 4.60 -9.29 -2.82
N VAL A 218 4.02 -9.83 -1.75
CA VAL A 218 2.74 -9.40 -1.21
C VAL A 218 3.01 -8.59 0.06
N LEU A 219 2.52 -7.34 0.11
CA LEU A 219 2.73 -6.38 1.21
C LEU A 219 1.42 -6.11 1.97
N SER A 220 1.51 -5.74 3.25
CA SER A 220 0.38 -5.21 4.01
C SER A 220 0.84 -4.35 5.19
N GLU A 221 0.11 -3.30 5.51
CA GLU A 221 0.27 -2.56 6.78
C GLU A 221 -0.50 -3.22 7.93
N ILE A 222 -1.31 -4.23 7.62
CA ILE A 222 -2.19 -4.89 8.57
C ILE A 222 -1.52 -6.15 9.10
N ALA A 223 -1.45 -6.28 10.42
CA ALA A 223 -0.89 -7.45 11.09
C ALA A 223 -1.62 -8.77 10.74
N PRO A 224 -0.93 -9.92 10.81
CA PRO A 224 -1.55 -11.24 10.69
C PRO A 224 -2.77 -11.42 11.59
N GLY A 225 -3.76 -12.19 11.13
CA GLY A 225 -5.00 -12.48 11.86
C GLY A 225 -6.10 -11.42 11.73
N LYS A 226 -5.87 -10.35 10.96
CA LYS A 226 -6.82 -9.25 10.76
C LYS A 226 -7.49 -9.32 9.39
N ALA A 227 -8.82 -9.32 9.40
CA ALA A 227 -9.62 -9.30 8.18
C ALA A 227 -9.57 -7.95 7.44
N PRO A 228 -9.72 -7.92 6.10
CA PRO A 228 -9.91 -6.68 5.38
C PRO A 228 -11.27 -6.04 5.70
N THR A 229 -11.32 -4.71 5.71
CA THR A 229 -12.57 -3.95 5.87
C THR A 229 -12.70 -2.93 4.74
N ARG A 230 -13.92 -2.39 4.53
CA ARG A 230 -14.16 -1.36 3.49
C ARG A 230 -13.21 -0.17 3.63
N TRP A 231 -13.00 0.28 4.86
CA TRP A 231 -12.09 1.38 5.15
C TRP A 231 -10.63 0.99 4.84
N ARG A 232 -10.19 -0.24 5.18
CA ARG A 232 -8.80 -0.68 4.95
C ARG A 232 -8.45 -0.74 3.47
N PHE A 233 -9.42 -1.07 2.60
CA PHE A 233 -9.23 -0.96 1.16
C PHE A 233 -8.91 0.46 0.71
N LEU A 234 -9.60 1.47 1.25
CA LEU A 234 -9.35 2.87 0.90
C LEU A 234 -7.99 3.32 1.42
N ALA A 235 -7.66 2.99 2.66
CA ALA A 235 -6.38 3.38 3.26
C ALA A 235 -5.18 2.71 2.58
N ARG A 236 -5.32 1.44 2.17
CA ARG A 236 -4.30 0.69 1.43
C ARG A 236 -3.90 1.39 0.12
N ASN A 237 -4.84 2.02 -0.57
CA ASN A 237 -4.59 2.60 -1.89
C ASN A 237 -3.52 3.71 -1.89
N ARG A 238 -3.29 4.39 -0.75
CA ARG A 238 -2.18 5.34 -0.64
C ARG A 238 -0.81 4.65 -0.73
N LEU A 239 -0.69 3.40 -0.26
CA LEU A 239 0.55 2.63 -0.34
C LEU A 239 0.81 2.24 -1.79
N ILE A 240 -0.22 1.82 -2.54
CA ILE A 240 -0.08 1.51 -3.97
C ILE A 240 0.48 2.73 -4.70
N ALA A 241 -0.11 3.91 -4.52
CA ALA A 241 0.40 5.13 -5.13
C ALA A 241 1.81 5.51 -4.61
N GLY A 242 2.03 5.44 -3.29
CA GLY A 242 3.27 5.86 -2.65
C GLY A 242 4.49 4.98 -2.95
N LEU A 243 4.28 3.73 -3.33
CA LEU A 243 5.33 2.79 -3.75
C LEU A 243 5.75 2.98 -5.22
N THR A 244 5.09 3.86 -5.96
CA THR A 244 5.23 3.95 -7.42
C THR A 244 5.56 5.36 -7.90
N GLY A 245 6.21 5.46 -9.05
CA GLY A 245 6.53 6.73 -9.71
C GLY A 245 5.35 7.28 -10.50
N ALA A 246 4.49 6.38 -11.01
CA ALA A 246 3.30 6.72 -11.79
C ALA A 246 2.13 5.77 -11.47
N THR A 247 0.90 6.24 -11.70
CA THR A 247 -0.33 5.44 -11.56
C THR A 247 -1.15 5.45 -12.84
N VAL A 248 -1.44 4.30 -13.42
CA VAL A 248 -2.31 4.12 -14.57
C VAL A 248 -3.66 3.55 -14.13
N VAL A 249 -4.74 4.25 -14.49
CA VAL A 249 -6.12 3.78 -14.30
C VAL A 249 -6.64 3.27 -15.64
N THR A 250 -6.80 1.96 -15.78
CA THR A 250 -7.19 1.35 -17.07
C THR A 250 -8.70 1.34 -17.28
N GLU A 251 -9.46 1.10 -16.20
CA GLU A 251 -10.91 1.11 -16.24
C GLU A 251 -11.46 1.45 -14.85
N ALA A 252 -12.34 2.44 -14.72
CA ALA A 252 -12.88 2.86 -13.43
C ALA A 252 -14.22 3.57 -13.55
N ARG A 253 -15.17 3.23 -12.67
CA ARG A 253 -16.36 4.08 -12.43
C ARG A 253 -15.96 5.35 -11.69
N TRP A 254 -16.73 6.43 -11.85
CA TRP A 254 -16.49 7.75 -11.23
C TRP A 254 -16.28 7.72 -9.70
N ARG A 255 -16.99 6.84 -8.98
CA ARG A 255 -16.89 6.68 -7.51
C ARG A 255 -16.33 5.30 -7.13
N SER A 256 -15.26 4.89 -7.79
CA SER A 256 -14.59 3.60 -7.54
C SER A 256 -13.33 3.77 -6.68
N GLY A 257 -12.84 2.66 -6.12
CA GLY A 257 -11.61 2.66 -5.33
C GLY A 257 -10.35 3.04 -6.12
N ALA A 258 -10.31 2.78 -7.43
CA ALA A 258 -9.20 3.16 -8.31
C ALA A 258 -9.02 4.69 -8.37
N MET A 259 -10.13 5.45 -8.31
CA MET A 259 -10.09 6.92 -8.25
C MET A 259 -9.40 7.42 -6.99
N THR A 260 -9.52 6.69 -5.87
CA THR A 260 -8.80 7.02 -4.63
C THR A 260 -7.29 6.88 -4.82
N THR A 261 -6.82 5.84 -5.52
CA THR A 261 -5.39 5.67 -5.82
C THR A 261 -4.87 6.81 -6.71
N ALA A 262 -5.59 7.15 -7.79
CA ALA A 262 -5.23 8.26 -8.66
C ALA A 262 -5.15 9.60 -7.92
N ASN A 263 -6.11 9.87 -7.01
CA ASN A 263 -6.07 11.07 -6.18
C ASN A 263 -4.86 11.08 -5.23
N HIS A 264 -4.52 9.95 -4.62
CA HIS A 264 -3.31 9.86 -3.80
C HIS A 264 -2.04 10.13 -4.62
N ALA A 265 -1.92 9.54 -5.81
CA ALA A 265 -0.80 9.79 -6.71
C ALA A 265 -0.69 11.28 -7.06
N LYS A 266 -1.80 11.92 -7.44
CA LYS A 266 -1.85 13.37 -7.70
C LYS A 266 -1.41 14.19 -6.48
N THR A 267 -1.93 13.91 -5.29
CA THR A 267 -1.55 14.61 -4.05
C THR A 267 -0.06 14.47 -3.73
N MET A 268 0.55 13.34 -4.11
CA MET A 268 1.98 13.08 -3.95
C MET A 268 2.84 13.70 -5.07
N GLY A 269 2.26 14.43 -6.02
CA GLY A 269 2.97 14.99 -7.17
C GLY A 269 3.45 13.92 -8.16
N ARG A 270 2.75 12.79 -8.24
CA ARG A 270 3.05 11.69 -9.17
C ARG A 270 2.16 11.77 -10.39
N ASN A 271 2.70 11.36 -11.53
CA ASN A 271 1.96 11.31 -12.78
C ASN A 271 0.84 10.28 -12.71
N VAL A 272 -0.30 10.65 -13.28
CA VAL A 272 -1.45 9.76 -13.43
C VAL A 272 -1.71 9.60 -14.92
N GLY A 273 -1.86 8.36 -15.36
CA GLY A 273 -2.32 8.00 -16.69
C GLY A 273 -3.73 7.41 -16.63
N ALA A 274 -4.52 7.59 -17.68
CA ALA A 274 -5.84 6.98 -17.78
C ALA A 274 -6.08 6.45 -19.19
N VAL A 275 -6.55 5.21 -19.27
CA VAL A 275 -6.90 4.57 -20.55
C VAL A 275 -8.29 5.05 -20.98
N PRO A 276 -8.48 5.46 -22.24
CA PRO A 276 -9.80 5.81 -22.74
C PRO A 276 -10.70 4.57 -22.80
N GLY A 277 -11.98 4.77 -23.05
CA GLY A 277 -12.90 3.65 -23.23
C GLY A 277 -14.21 4.11 -23.83
N SER A 278 -15.13 3.17 -24.03
CA SER A 278 -16.45 3.47 -24.60
C SER A 278 -17.21 4.48 -23.74
N VAL A 279 -17.72 5.56 -24.34
CA VAL A 279 -18.62 6.53 -23.68
C VAL A 279 -19.96 5.91 -23.24
N PHE A 280 -20.29 4.73 -23.76
CA PHE A 280 -21.46 3.95 -23.34
C PHE A 280 -21.16 3.00 -22.17
N SER A 281 -19.89 2.85 -21.79
CA SER A 281 -19.48 2.03 -20.64
C SER A 281 -19.44 2.87 -19.37
N ALA A 282 -20.26 2.50 -18.37
CA ALA A 282 -20.18 3.13 -17.05
C ALA A 282 -18.81 2.96 -16.38
N ASN A 283 -18.07 1.91 -16.76
CA ASN A 283 -16.74 1.63 -16.27
C ASN A 283 -15.64 2.53 -16.89
N SER A 284 -15.95 3.35 -17.91
CA SER A 284 -15.02 4.34 -18.46
C SER A 284 -15.24 5.76 -17.90
N ALA A 285 -16.33 5.98 -17.16
CA ALA A 285 -16.69 7.32 -16.68
C ALA A 285 -15.63 7.96 -15.76
N GLY A 286 -14.91 7.15 -14.98
CA GLY A 286 -13.82 7.62 -14.11
C GLY A 286 -12.59 8.03 -14.92
N THR A 287 -12.14 7.21 -15.86
CA THR A 287 -10.98 7.50 -16.71
C THR A 287 -11.24 8.72 -17.59
N HIS A 288 -12.42 8.81 -18.22
CA HIS A 288 -12.82 9.99 -18.99
C HIS A 288 -12.75 11.28 -18.19
N ARG A 289 -13.14 11.25 -16.91
CA ARG A 289 -13.10 12.45 -16.10
C ARG A 289 -11.70 12.79 -15.59
N LEU A 290 -10.86 11.80 -15.27
CA LEU A 290 -9.45 12.06 -14.98
C LEU A 290 -8.78 12.80 -16.14
N ILE A 291 -9.03 12.35 -17.38
CA ILE A 291 -8.52 12.98 -18.60
C ILE A 291 -9.11 14.39 -18.78
N ARG A 292 -10.45 14.50 -18.74
CA ARG A 292 -11.16 15.77 -18.95
C ARG A 292 -10.76 16.86 -17.94
N ASP A 293 -10.51 16.48 -16.70
CA ASP A 293 -10.18 17.42 -15.62
C ASP A 293 -8.67 17.73 -15.56
N GLY A 294 -7.88 17.25 -16.53
CA GLY A 294 -6.43 17.46 -16.59
C GLY A 294 -5.67 16.81 -15.43
N ILE A 295 -6.25 15.76 -14.85
CA ILE A 295 -5.64 15.02 -13.73
C ILE A 295 -4.75 13.90 -14.27
N ALA A 296 -5.12 13.31 -15.40
CA ALA A 296 -4.38 12.21 -16.00
C ALA A 296 -4.10 12.45 -17.48
N ASP A 297 -2.93 12.00 -17.91
CA ASP A 297 -2.56 11.90 -19.31
C ASP A 297 -3.29 10.73 -19.97
N LEU A 298 -3.60 10.88 -21.25
CA LEU A 298 -4.22 9.83 -22.04
C LEU A 298 -3.19 8.72 -22.30
N VAL A 299 -3.50 7.50 -21.89
CA VAL A 299 -2.64 6.31 -22.12
C VAL A 299 -3.34 5.39 -23.12
N THR A 300 -2.72 5.16 -24.27
CA THR A 300 -3.25 4.26 -25.30
C THR A 300 -2.35 3.05 -25.56
N THR A 301 -1.09 3.12 -25.12
CA THR A 301 -0.10 2.07 -25.30
C THR A 301 0.73 1.86 -24.02
N GLY A 302 1.47 0.74 -23.96
CA GLY A 302 2.47 0.53 -22.91
C GLY A 302 3.58 1.59 -22.91
N ALA A 303 3.95 2.14 -24.07
CA ALA A 303 4.95 3.20 -24.17
C ALA A 303 4.45 4.52 -23.55
N ASP A 304 3.17 4.88 -23.79
CA ASP A 304 2.56 6.05 -23.14
C ASP A 304 2.60 5.91 -21.61
N ALA A 305 2.34 4.70 -21.11
CA ALA A 305 2.42 4.42 -19.68
C ALA A 305 3.84 4.58 -19.13
N LEU A 306 4.86 4.04 -19.82
CA LEU A 306 6.25 4.15 -19.40
C LEU A 306 6.75 5.61 -19.38
N ASN A 307 6.33 6.43 -20.33
CA ASN A 307 6.69 7.85 -20.37
C ASN A 307 6.28 8.60 -19.08
N LEU A 308 5.27 8.12 -18.35
CA LEU A 308 4.86 8.70 -17.06
C LEU A 308 5.92 8.53 -15.96
N LEU A 309 6.85 7.58 -16.10
CA LEU A 309 7.97 7.38 -15.16
C LEU A 309 9.20 8.23 -15.50
N ASP A 310 9.35 8.62 -16.78
CA ASP A 310 10.56 9.24 -17.32
C ASP A 310 10.61 10.76 -17.22
N THR A 311 9.53 11.42 -16.76
CA THR A 311 9.49 12.89 -16.72
C THR A 311 10.22 13.43 -15.49
N ASN A 312 11.50 13.72 -15.65
CA ASN A 312 12.13 14.85 -14.97
C ASN A 312 11.67 16.14 -15.69
N HIS A 313 10.56 16.71 -15.23
CA HIS A 313 10.19 18.10 -15.51
C HIS A 313 10.30 18.93 -14.24
#